data_AF-A0A5P6AB07-F1
#
_entry.id   AF-A0A5P6AB07-F1
#
_cell.length_a   1.000
_cell.length_b   1.000
_cell.length_c   1.000
_cell.angle_alpha   90.00
_cell.angle_beta   90.00
_cell.angle_gamma   90.00
#
_symmetry.space_group_name_H-M   'P 1'
#
loop_
_entity.id
_entity.type
_entity.pdbx_description
1 polymer ?
#
loop_
_entity_poly.entity_id
_entity_poly.type
_entity_poly.pdbx_seq_one_letter_code
_entity_poly.pdbx_strand_id
1 'polypeptide(L)'
;MGQYFTHTSATCVHAARRGSNLVMEPDGRLYACDHLINDRHHLGQLDDRPLAQAVDSATRLPFGREKPTPGVPAVRGKIVCQGGCPAHLNDAGYNRLCAGYFHFFSEILAPRPYSRDLKGCAPGAPALSTAGRRANRYFSMVAPPSSSGAMHPRA
;
A
#
# COMPACT_ATOMS: atom_id res chain seq x y z
N MET A 1 4.55 1.77 -12.55
CA MET A 1 3.98 0.94 -13.64
C MET A 1 4.41 -0.53 -13.57
N GLY A 2 5.68 -0.86 -13.26
CA GLY A 2 6.15 -2.27 -13.22
C GLY A 2 5.32 -3.22 -12.35
N GLN A 3 4.83 -2.74 -11.20
CA GLN A 3 4.05 -3.55 -10.26
C GLN A 3 2.80 -4.22 -10.86
N TYR A 4 2.17 -3.60 -11.85
CA TYR A 4 1.00 -4.18 -12.50
C TYR A 4 1.36 -5.44 -13.30
N PHE A 5 2.57 -5.52 -13.86
CA PHE A 5 3.04 -6.63 -14.68
C PHE A 5 3.83 -7.67 -13.88
N THR A 6 4.68 -7.23 -12.96
CA THR A 6 5.61 -8.10 -12.24
C THR A 6 5.07 -8.51 -10.87
N HIS A 7 3.92 -7.96 -10.47
CA HIS A 7 3.36 -8.07 -9.11
C HIS A 7 4.35 -7.65 -8.00
N THR A 8 5.40 -6.92 -8.37
CA THR A 8 6.48 -6.50 -7.47
C THR A 8 6.56 -4.98 -7.46
N SER A 9 6.52 -4.38 -6.28
CA SER A 9 6.66 -2.94 -6.12
C SER A 9 8.03 -2.59 -5.56
N ALA A 10 8.65 -1.55 -6.14
CA ALA A 10 9.80 -0.89 -5.51
C ALA A 10 9.38 0.00 -4.34
N THR A 11 8.10 0.40 -4.27
CA THR A 11 7.59 1.23 -3.18
C THR A 11 7.14 0.36 -2.02
N CYS A 12 7.74 0.57 -0.84
CA CYS A 12 7.48 -0.20 0.38
C CYS A 12 5.98 -0.33 0.70
N VAL A 13 5.18 0.74 0.55
CA VAL A 13 3.72 0.74 0.82
C VAL A 13 2.95 -0.28 -0.02
N HIS A 14 3.41 -0.58 -1.24
CA HIS A 14 2.74 -1.46 -2.19
C HIS A 14 3.46 -2.81 -2.36
N ALA A 15 4.62 -3.00 -1.73
CA ALA A 15 5.36 -4.26 -1.74
C ALA A 15 4.70 -5.30 -0.82
N ALA A 16 4.82 -6.58 -1.15
CA ALA A 16 4.32 -7.69 -0.32
C ALA A 16 5.13 -7.85 0.99
N ARG A 17 6.41 -7.47 0.96
CA ARG A 17 7.35 -7.51 2.10
C ARG A 17 7.95 -6.12 2.33
N ARG A 18 8.42 -5.87 3.55
CA ARG A 18 9.05 -4.61 3.97
C ARG A 18 10.52 -4.84 4.32
N GLY A 19 11.25 -3.76 4.60
CA GLY A 19 12.62 -3.81 5.12
C GLY A 19 13.72 -3.56 4.08
N SER A 20 13.37 -3.23 2.83
CA SER A 20 14.35 -2.82 1.81
C SER A 20 14.53 -1.30 1.70
N ASN A 21 13.74 -0.51 2.43
CA ASN A 21 13.80 0.95 2.41
C ASN A 21 14.24 1.46 3.79
N LEU A 22 15.56 1.47 4.01
CA LEU A 22 16.18 1.88 5.27
C LEU A 22 16.22 3.41 5.36
N VAL A 23 16.34 3.92 6.58
CA VAL A 23 16.62 5.33 6.86
C VAL A 23 17.89 5.43 7.70
N MET A 24 18.61 6.54 7.52
CA MET A 24 19.80 6.88 8.29
C MET A 24 19.58 8.24 8.94
N GLU A 25 19.83 8.35 10.24
CA GLU A 25 19.86 9.63 10.95
C GLU A 25 21.21 10.35 10.72
N PRO A 26 21.29 11.68 10.93
CA PRO A 26 22.52 12.43 10.70
C PRO A 26 23.73 11.97 11.52
N ASP A 27 23.50 11.26 12.63
CA ASP A 27 24.52 10.69 13.52
C ASP A 27 24.98 9.29 13.09
N GLY A 28 24.54 8.82 11.92
CA GLY A 28 24.92 7.53 11.33
C GLY A 28 24.02 6.35 11.71
N ARG A 29 23.03 6.55 12.59
CA ARG A 29 22.16 5.45 13.06
C ARG A 29 21.25 4.96 11.95
N LEU A 30 21.22 3.65 11.75
CA LEU A 30 20.41 3.00 10.73
C LEU A 30 19.11 2.44 11.33
N TYR A 31 18.00 2.64 10.63
CA TYR A 31 16.71 2.05 10.98
C TYR A 31 16.05 1.41 9.78
N ALA A 32 15.20 0.42 10.06
CA ALA A 32 14.56 -0.42 9.06
C ALA A 32 13.41 0.26 8.29
N CYS A 33 12.93 1.42 8.76
CA CYS A 33 11.87 2.21 8.13
C CYS A 33 11.87 3.65 8.70
N ASP A 34 11.64 4.62 7.82
CA ASP A 34 11.42 6.05 8.14
C ASP A 34 10.22 6.32 9.07
N HIS A 35 9.19 5.46 9.05
CA HIS A 35 8.04 5.59 9.94
C HIS A 35 8.20 4.88 11.30
N LEU A 36 9.26 4.09 11.48
CA LEU A 36 9.46 3.27 12.69
C LEU A 36 10.86 3.49 13.26
N ILE A 37 11.19 4.74 13.56
CA ILE A 37 12.46 5.12 14.20
C ILE A 37 12.36 4.84 15.70
N ASN A 38 12.66 3.62 16.10
CA ASN A 38 12.67 3.15 17.49
C ASN A 38 13.60 1.94 17.67
N ASP A 39 13.87 1.57 18.92
CA ASP A 39 14.83 0.51 19.28
C ASP A 39 14.50 -0.85 18.64
N ARG A 40 13.22 -1.17 18.41
CA ARG A 40 12.82 -2.44 17.79
C ARG A 40 13.18 -2.53 16.30
N HIS A 41 13.49 -1.39 15.68
CA HIS A 41 13.79 -1.28 14.25
C HIS A 41 15.19 -0.67 14.00
N HIS A 42 15.96 -0.43 15.05
CA HIS A 42 17.35 0.02 14.97
C HIS A 42 18.23 -1.13 14.45
N LEU A 43 19.10 -0.81 13.49
CA LEU A 43 19.94 -1.79 12.77
C LEU A 43 21.43 -1.66 13.10
N GLY A 44 21.80 -0.66 13.89
CA GLY A 44 23.18 -0.32 14.27
C GLY A 44 23.65 1.00 13.66
N GLN A 45 24.93 1.31 13.86
CA GLN A 45 25.62 2.44 13.24
C GLN A 45 26.16 2.05 11.86
N LEU A 46 26.28 3.04 10.97
CA LEU A 46 26.88 2.85 9.65
C LEU A 46 28.34 2.40 9.74
N ASP A 47 29.11 2.96 10.68
CA ASP A 47 30.55 2.71 10.79
C ASP A 47 30.88 1.31 11.33
N ASP A 48 29.94 0.69 12.04
CA ASP A 48 30.15 -0.60 12.71
C ASP A 48 29.91 -1.81 11.79
N ARG A 49 29.21 -1.63 10.66
CA ARG A 49 28.85 -2.75 9.78
C ARG A 49 28.60 -2.37 8.33
N PRO A 50 28.84 -3.29 7.37
CA PRO A 50 28.46 -3.08 5.98
C PRO A 50 26.95 -2.85 5.82
N LEU A 51 26.57 -1.85 5.01
CA LEU A 51 25.17 -1.51 4.73
C LEU A 51 24.35 -2.70 4.22
N ALA A 52 24.96 -3.57 3.41
CA ALA A 52 24.32 -4.79 2.92
C ALA A 52 23.82 -5.69 4.09
N GLN A 53 24.60 -5.80 5.16
CA GLN A 53 24.19 -6.58 6.32
C GLN A 53 23.04 -5.91 7.10
N ALA A 54 23.01 -4.57 7.14
CA ALA A 54 21.90 -3.83 7.73
C ALA A 54 20.60 -4.08 6.93
N VAL A 55 20.67 -4.05 5.59
CA VAL A 55 19.55 -4.41 4.71
C VAL A 55 19.07 -5.83 4.96
N ASP A 56 19.98 -6.80 5.03
CA ASP A 56 19.62 -8.18 5.31
C ASP A 56 19.00 -8.36 6.71
N SER A 57 19.45 -7.58 7.69
CA SER A 57 18.88 -7.59 9.04
C SER A 57 17.45 -7.03 9.03
N ALA A 58 17.23 -5.92 8.33
CA ALA A 58 15.94 -5.27 8.19
C ALA A 58 14.87 -6.19 7.57
N THR A 59 15.22 -6.91 6.50
CA THR A 59 14.30 -7.82 5.79
C THR A 59 13.90 -9.06 6.63
N ARG A 60 14.72 -9.42 7.62
CA ARG A 60 14.47 -10.55 8.53
C ARG A 60 13.63 -10.20 9.75
N LEU A 61 13.49 -8.91 10.07
CA LEU A 61 12.69 -8.47 11.22
C LEU A 61 11.21 -8.90 11.06
N PRO A 62 10.49 -9.19 12.16
CA PRO A 62 9.09 -9.61 12.10
C PRO A 62 8.19 -8.66 11.30
N PHE A 63 8.44 -7.35 11.37
CA PHE A 63 7.70 -6.36 10.58
C PHE A 63 7.97 -6.49 9.06
N GLY A 64 9.13 -7.01 8.65
CA GLY A 64 9.52 -7.22 7.26
C GLY A 64 8.84 -8.42 6.60
N ARG A 65 8.52 -9.45 7.40
CA ARG A 65 8.10 -10.78 6.91
C ARG A 65 6.66 -10.83 6.43
N GLU A 66 5.74 -10.14 7.12
CA GLU A 66 4.32 -10.13 6.76
C GLU A 66 3.72 -8.74 6.98
N LYS A 67 2.95 -8.25 5.99
CA LYS A 67 2.08 -7.11 6.19
C LYS A 67 0.75 -7.62 6.74
N PRO A 68 0.34 -7.22 7.96
CA PRO A 68 -0.92 -7.63 8.51
C PRO A 68 -2.04 -7.24 7.54
N THR A 69 -2.87 -8.22 7.19
CA THR A 69 -4.00 -8.05 6.28
C THR A 69 -5.36 -8.24 6.99
N PRO A 70 -5.59 -7.79 8.25
CA PRO A 70 -6.89 -7.98 8.85
C PRO A 70 -7.95 -7.19 8.06
N GLY A 71 -8.94 -7.91 7.54
CA GLY A 71 -10.19 -7.35 7.03
C GLY A 71 -10.17 -6.77 5.61
N VAL A 72 -9.22 -7.13 4.74
CA VAL A 72 -9.29 -6.78 3.31
C VAL A 72 -10.00 -7.92 2.57
N PRO A 73 -11.33 -7.91 2.36
CA PRO A 73 -12.05 -9.01 1.69
C PRO A 73 -11.56 -9.12 0.25
N ALA A 74 -10.71 -10.11 -0.06
CA ALA A 74 -10.22 -10.48 -1.40
C ALA A 74 -10.33 -9.33 -2.43
N VAL A 75 -9.74 -8.18 -2.11
CA VAL A 75 -10.11 -6.94 -2.78
C VAL A 75 -9.52 -6.97 -4.19
N ARG A 76 -10.32 -6.65 -5.21
CA ARG A 76 -9.79 -6.38 -6.56
C ARG A 76 -8.68 -5.34 -6.42
N GLY A 77 -7.45 -5.75 -6.70
CA GLY A 77 -6.27 -4.90 -6.49
C GLY A 77 -5.40 -5.26 -5.29
N LYS A 78 -5.62 -6.37 -4.56
CA LYS A 78 -4.66 -6.88 -3.55
C LYS A 78 -3.25 -7.03 -4.13
N ILE A 79 -3.15 -7.48 -5.39
CA ILE A 79 -1.89 -7.57 -6.14
C ILE A 79 -1.13 -6.23 -6.23
N VAL A 80 -1.83 -5.10 -6.10
CA VAL A 80 -1.25 -3.75 -6.14
C VAL A 80 -1.16 -3.13 -4.73
N CYS A 81 -2.20 -3.26 -3.92
CA CYS A 81 -2.27 -2.60 -2.62
C CYS A 81 -1.38 -3.28 -1.57
N GLN A 82 -1.32 -4.62 -1.54
CA GLN A 82 -0.58 -5.42 -0.56
C GLN A 82 -0.79 -5.00 0.92
N GLY A 83 -1.97 -4.47 1.27
CA GLY A 83 -2.30 -4.03 2.63
C GLY A 83 -1.76 -2.65 3.05
N GLY A 84 -0.97 -1.98 2.21
CA GLY A 84 -0.47 -0.64 2.48
C GLY A 84 0.65 -0.57 3.54
N CYS A 85 0.82 0.62 4.14
CA CYS A 85 1.81 0.86 5.21
C CYS A 85 1.13 0.74 6.59
N PRO A 86 1.72 0.01 7.56
CA PRO A 86 1.15 -0.09 8.89
C PRO A 86 1.09 1.21 9.71
N ALA A 87 1.89 2.22 9.34
CA ALA A 87 1.75 3.56 9.92
C ALA A 87 0.36 4.17 9.64
N HIS A 88 -0.35 3.68 8.61
CA HIS A 88 -1.67 4.18 8.22
C HIS A 88 -2.81 3.30 8.75
N LEU A 89 -2.57 2.39 9.69
CA LEU A 89 -3.66 1.62 10.31
C LEU A 89 -4.48 2.50 11.25
N ASN A 90 -5.80 2.35 11.19
CA ASN A 90 -6.72 2.88 12.20
C ASN A 90 -6.78 1.95 13.42
N ASP A 91 -7.54 2.36 14.43
CA ASP A 91 -7.66 1.63 15.70
C ASP A 91 -8.31 0.25 15.53
N ALA A 92 -9.06 0.04 14.45
CA ALA A 92 -9.65 -1.24 14.08
C ALA A 92 -8.68 -2.14 13.27
N GLY A 93 -7.44 -1.70 13.02
CA GLY A 93 -6.43 -2.46 12.29
C GLY A 93 -6.54 -2.39 10.76
N TYR A 94 -7.38 -1.51 10.21
CA TYR A 94 -7.54 -1.30 8.77
C TYR A 94 -6.69 -0.13 8.26
N ASN A 95 -6.16 -0.26 7.05
CA ASN A 95 -5.50 0.88 6.41
C ASN A 95 -6.53 2.00 6.14
N ARG A 96 -6.28 3.21 6.65
CA ARG A 96 -7.15 4.40 6.45
C ARG A 96 -7.37 4.72 4.97
N LEU A 97 -6.43 4.34 4.10
CA LEU A 97 -6.52 4.55 2.64
C LEU A 97 -7.22 3.41 1.90
N CYS A 98 -7.71 2.38 2.60
CA CYS A 98 -8.26 1.17 1.97
C CYS A 98 -9.41 1.49 0.99
N ALA A 99 -10.34 2.37 1.36
CA ALA A 99 -11.45 2.75 0.48
C ALA A 99 -10.97 3.48 -0.79
N GLY A 100 -10.00 4.40 -0.63
CA GLY A 100 -9.40 5.12 -1.76
C GLY A 100 -8.60 4.20 -2.68
N TYR A 101 -7.80 3.29 -2.12
CA TYR A 101 -7.10 2.27 -2.88
C TYR A 101 -8.05 1.35 -3.62
N PHE A 102 -9.14 0.91 -2.99
CA PHE A 102 -10.14 0.09 -3.67
C PHE A 102 -10.76 0.81 -4.87
N HIS A 103 -11.21 2.06 -4.68
CA HIS A 103 -11.80 2.85 -5.75
C HIS A 103 -10.81 3.06 -6.90
N PHE A 104 -9.60 3.53 -6.59
CA PHE A 104 -8.57 3.79 -7.59
C PHE A 104 -8.14 2.52 -8.33
N PHE A 105 -7.81 1.46 -7.60
CA PHE A 105 -7.34 0.22 -8.23
C PHE A 105 -8.45 -0.50 -9.00
N SER A 106 -9.71 -0.43 -8.57
CA SER A 106 -10.82 -0.98 -9.34
C SER A 106 -10.97 -0.29 -10.70
N GLU A 107 -10.83 1.04 -10.75
CA GLU A 107 -10.96 1.81 -11.98
C GLU A 107 -9.77 1.58 -12.94
N ILE A 108 -8.55 1.60 -12.43
CA ILE A 108 -7.37 1.41 -13.30
C ILE A 108 -7.20 -0.04 -13.72
N LEU A 109 -7.73 -1.02 -12.97
CA LEU A 109 -7.65 -2.45 -13.30
C LEU A 109 -8.84 -2.94 -14.13
N ALA A 110 -9.95 -2.19 -14.18
CA ALA A 110 -11.14 -2.55 -14.96
C ALA A 110 -10.77 -2.94 -16.41
N PRO A 111 -11.51 -3.87 -17.05
CA PRO A 111 -11.32 -4.18 -18.45
C PRO A 111 -11.38 -2.91 -19.31
N ARG A 112 -10.43 -2.76 -20.23
CA ARG A 112 -10.35 -1.66 -21.18
C ARG A 112 -10.34 -2.24 -22.60
N PRO A 113 -10.78 -1.48 -23.62
CA PRO A 113 -10.76 -1.94 -25.01
C PRO A 113 -9.35 -1.95 -25.64
N TYR A 114 -8.29 -1.65 -24.88
CA TYR A 114 -6.91 -1.58 -25.36
C TYR A 114 -5.96 -2.35 -24.43
N SER A 115 -4.87 -2.89 -24.99
CA SER A 115 -3.86 -3.63 -24.25
C SER A 115 -3.04 -2.71 -23.34
N ARG A 116 -2.67 -3.23 -22.17
CA ARG A 116 -1.73 -2.57 -21.25
C ARG A 116 -0.31 -3.10 -21.46
N ASP A 117 0.09 -3.56 -22.63
CA ASP A 117 1.44 -4.09 -22.83
C ASP A 117 2.45 -2.97 -23.12
N LEU A 118 3.73 -3.26 -22.92
CA LEU A 118 4.83 -2.32 -23.18
C LEU A 118 4.92 -1.89 -24.65
N LYS A 119 4.19 -2.55 -25.56
CA LYS A 119 4.06 -2.13 -26.96
C LYS A 119 3.45 -0.73 -27.10
N GLY A 120 2.69 -0.26 -26.12
CA GLY A 120 2.17 1.13 -26.06
C GLY A 120 3.20 2.20 -25.66
N CYS A 121 4.40 1.82 -25.20
CA CYS A 121 5.49 2.75 -24.85
C CYS A 121 6.49 2.99 -25.99
N ALA A 122 6.25 2.43 -27.18
CA ALA A 122 7.07 2.72 -28.35
C ALA A 122 6.88 4.19 -28.77
N PRO A 123 7.95 4.96 -29.02
CA PRO A 123 7.82 6.33 -29.53
C PRO A 123 7.09 6.31 -30.88
N GLY A 124 5.89 6.90 -30.94
CA GLY A 124 5.10 7.04 -32.18
C GLY A 124 3.70 6.42 -32.20
N ALA A 125 3.19 5.85 -31.10
CA ALA A 125 1.82 5.31 -31.08
C ALA A 125 0.75 6.44 -31.09
N PRO A 126 -0.30 6.35 -31.94
CA PRO A 126 -1.33 7.38 -32.02
C PRO A 126 -2.20 7.40 -30.76
N ALA A 127 -2.41 8.58 -30.20
CA ALA A 127 -3.36 8.81 -29.11
C ALA A 127 -4.78 8.55 -29.61
N LEU A 128 -5.38 7.43 -29.19
CA LEU A 128 -6.73 7.06 -29.65
C LEU A 128 -7.82 7.53 -28.67
N SER A 129 -8.77 8.23 -29.29
CA SER A 129 -10.03 8.84 -28.84
C SER A 129 -10.82 8.08 -27.75
N THR A 130 -11.24 8.82 -26.71
CA THR A 130 -12.12 8.36 -25.63
C THR A 130 -13.61 8.45 -26.00
N ALA A 131 -14.31 7.32 -26.08
CA ALA A 131 -15.77 7.29 -26.01
C ALA A 131 -16.26 6.06 -25.22
N GLY A 132 -17.04 6.28 -24.15
CA GLY A 132 -17.81 5.24 -23.47
C GLY A 132 -17.56 5.09 -21.97
N ARG A 133 -18.11 6.00 -21.15
CA ARG A 133 -18.23 5.83 -19.68
C ARG A 133 -19.54 5.11 -19.36
N ARG A 134 -19.49 4.05 -18.54
CA ARG A 134 -20.62 3.62 -17.69
C ARG A 134 -20.16 3.58 -16.24
N ALA A 135 -20.83 4.37 -15.39
CA ALA A 135 -20.57 4.51 -13.97
C ALA A 135 -21.02 3.26 -13.21
N ASN A 136 -20.16 2.73 -12.33
CA ASN A 136 -20.45 1.54 -11.54
C ASN A 136 -21.08 1.92 -10.18
N ARG A 137 -22.24 1.31 -9.88
CA ARG A 137 -23.02 1.47 -8.65
C ARG A 137 -22.40 0.64 -7.52
N TYR A 138 -21.54 1.22 -6.67
CA TYR A 138 -21.05 0.54 -5.46
C TYR A 138 -20.89 1.45 -4.24
N PHE A 139 -21.48 2.65 -4.26
CA PHE A 139 -21.30 3.66 -3.22
C PHE A 139 -22.11 3.39 -1.93
N SER A 140 -22.96 2.36 -1.88
CA SER A 140 -23.90 2.17 -0.76
C SER A 140 -23.45 1.19 0.34
N MET A 141 -22.30 0.52 0.24
CA MET A 141 -21.94 -0.57 1.16
C MET A 141 -20.82 -0.25 2.16
N VAL A 142 -20.29 0.98 2.17
CA VAL A 142 -19.23 1.38 3.12
C VAL A 142 -19.55 2.75 3.74
N ALA A 143 -20.75 2.88 4.30
CA ALA A 143 -21.00 3.90 5.33
C ALA A 143 -20.75 3.26 6.70
N PRO A 144 -20.00 3.90 7.62
CA PRO A 144 -19.92 3.42 9.00
C PRO A 144 -21.32 3.46 9.64
N PRO A 145 -21.65 2.56 10.59
CA PRO A 145 -22.95 2.60 11.25
C PRO A 145 -23.13 3.94 11.96
N SER A 146 -24.22 4.65 11.64
CA SER A 146 -24.66 5.81 12.39
C SER A 146 -25.07 5.38 13.80
N SER A 147 -24.48 6.00 14.81
CA SER A 147 -24.92 5.87 16.19
C SER A 147 -26.32 6.48 16.32
N SER A 148 -27.34 5.63 16.39
CA SER A 148 -28.69 6.04 16.78
C SER A 148 -28.69 6.28 18.30
N GLY A 149 -28.53 7.54 18.70
CA GLY A 149 -28.82 8.00 20.05
C GLY A 149 -30.33 8.16 20.22
N ALA A 150 -30.97 7.21 20.88
CA ALA A 150 -32.38 7.32 21.26
C ALA A 150 -32.53 8.41 22.34
N MET A 151 -33.25 9.47 22.00
CA MET A 151 -33.80 10.43 22.98
C MET A 151 -34.84 9.69 23.83
N HIS A 152 -34.55 9.48 25.11
CA HIS A 152 -35.57 9.20 26.12
C HIS A 152 -36.40 10.47 26.38
N PRO A 153 -37.73 10.45 26.26
CA PRO A 153 -38.55 11.53 26.80
C PRO A 153 -38.59 11.40 28.31
N ARG A 154 -38.31 12.53 28.99
CA ARG A 154 -38.55 12.70 30.42
C ARG A 154 -40.06 12.74 30.68
N ALA A 155 -40.51 11.88 31.59
CA ALA A 155 -41.62 12.11 32.50
C ALA A 155 -41.22 11.52 33.85
#